data_AF-A0A949X9X0-F1
#
_entry.id   AF-A0A949X9X0-F1
#
_cell.length_a   1.000
_cell.length_b   1.000
_cell.length_c   1.000
_cell.angle_alpha   90.00
_cell.angle_beta   90.00
_cell.angle_gamma   90.00
#
_symmetry.space_group_name_H-M   'P 1'
#
loop_
_entity.id
_entity.type
_entity.pdbx_description
1 polymer ?
#
loop_
_entity_poly.entity_id
_entity_poly.type
_entity_poly.pdbx_seq_one_letter_code
_entity_poly.pdbx_strand_id
1 'polypeptide(L)'
;MQRYLAVSEARQQFLKLVDETLEGDEIIITKHGKPAVVLIDFEQLETFKWLARLWSDPEAMQRMRQGMDDVKAGRAIKIKGPLTVENLLKAARERELARG
;
A
#
# COMPACT_ATOMS: atom_id res chain seq x y z
N MET A 1 11.88 -4.66 11.60
CA MET A 1 11.72 -4.38 13.06
C MET A 1 12.10 -2.93 13.32
N GLN A 2 11.37 -2.18 14.17
CA GLN A 2 11.65 -0.76 14.35
C GLN A 2 12.86 -0.52 15.27
N ARG A 3 13.86 0.25 14.80
CA ARG A 3 15.10 0.52 15.55
C ARG A 3 15.43 2.01 15.59
N TYR A 4 15.91 2.48 16.73
CA TYR A 4 16.32 3.88 16.93
C TYR A 4 17.85 4.00 16.89
N LEU A 5 18.36 4.98 16.15
CA LEU A 5 19.79 5.27 16.04
C LEU A 5 20.04 6.76 16.20
N ALA A 6 21.17 7.15 16.80
CA ALA A 6 21.62 8.53 16.75
C ALA A 6 22.07 8.90 15.33
N VAL A 7 21.89 10.16 14.92
CA VAL A 7 22.33 10.64 13.59
C VAL A 7 23.81 10.39 13.32
N SER A 8 24.66 10.44 14.35
CA SER A 8 26.08 10.12 14.25
C SER A 8 26.34 8.65 13.92
N GLU A 9 25.58 7.75 14.55
CA GLU A 9 25.64 6.31 14.27
C GLU A 9 25.11 6.03 12.87
N ALA A 10 23.94 6.57 12.53
CA ALA A 10 23.34 6.39 11.22
C ALA A 10 24.27 6.80 10.08
N ARG A 11 25.00 7.91 10.25
CA ARG A 11 26.03 8.36 9.30
C ARG A 11 27.18 7.37 9.13
N GLN A 12 27.64 6.73 10.19
CA GLN A 12 28.80 5.83 10.15
C GLN A 12 28.51 4.51 9.42
N GLN A 13 27.27 4.03 9.47
CA GLN A 13 26.85 2.74 8.90
C GLN A 13 25.79 2.89 7.80
N PHE A 14 25.70 4.07 7.15
CA PHE A 14 24.57 4.41 6.27
C PHE A 14 24.30 3.37 5.18
N LEU A 15 25.35 2.86 4.50
CA LEU A 15 25.18 1.85 3.44
C LEU A 15 24.54 0.56 3.97
N LYS A 16 25.00 0.08 5.13
CA LYS A 16 24.41 -1.09 5.79
C LYS A 16 22.95 -0.85 6.16
N LEU A 17 22.62 0.35 6.65
CA LEU A 17 21.24 0.70 6.98
C LEU A 17 20.34 0.70 5.74
N VAL A 18 20.85 1.13 4.59
CA VAL A 18 20.11 1.04 3.32
C VAL A 18 19.82 -0.41 2.96
N ASP A 19 20.83 -1.30 3.03
CA ASP A 19 20.63 -2.73 2.75
C ASP A 19 19.59 -3.35 3.70
N GLU A 20 19.66 -3.04 4.99
CA GLU A 20 18.67 -3.50 5.99
C GLU A 20 17.25 -2.99 5.65
N THR A 21 17.09 -1.74 5.16
CA THR A 21 15.76 -1.27 4.75
C THR A 21 15.19 -2.05 3.56
N LEU A 22 16.03 -2.54 2.65
CA LEU A 22 15.58 -3.40 1.54
C LEU A 22 15.08 -4.77 2.02
N GLU A 23 15.49 -5.21 3.21
CA GLU A 23 14.97 -6.41 3.88
C GLU A 23 13.66 -6.14 4.66
N GLY A 24 13.17 -4.89 4.63
CA GLY A 24 11.91 -4.47 5.25
C GLY A 24 12.05 -3.84 6.63
N ASP A 25 13.26 -3.45 7.05
CA ASP A 25 13.47 -2.71 8.29
C ASP A 25 13.08 -1.22 8.16
N GLU A 26 12.52 -0.69 9.25
CA GLU A 26 12.23 0.74 9.43
C GLU A 26 13.17 1.29 10.51
N ILE A 27 13.93 2.33 10.17
CA ILE A 27 14.97 2.89 11.04
C ILE A 27 14.62 4.33 11.41
N ILE A 28 14.43 4.59 12.70
CA ILE A 28 14.23 5.93 13.23
C ILE A 28 15.59 6.55 13.57
N ILE A 29 15.91 7.64 12.90
CA ILE A 29 17.10 8.44 13.18
C ILE A 29 16.73 9.57 14.14
N THR A 30 17.47 9.65 15.24
CA THR A 30 17.30 10.64 16.29
C THR A 30 18.39 11.73 16.24
N LYS A 31 18.02 12.95 16.61
CA LYS A 31 18.94 14.08 16.80
C LYS A 31 18.74 14.62 18.23
N HIS A 32 19.81 14.62 19.03
CA HIS A 32 19.75 14.96 20.46
C HIS A 32 18.69 14.14 21.23
N GLY A 33 18.61 12.83 20.95
CA GLY A 33 17.69 11.90 21.59
C GLY A 33 16.23 11.97 21.13
N LYS A 34 15.90 12.86 20.18
CA LYS A 34 14.54 13.02 19.65
C LYS A 34 14.44 12.45 18.23
N PRO A 35 13.39 11.68 17.90
CA PRO A 35 13.13 11.25 16.53
C PRO A 35 13.10 12.45 15.57
N ALA A 36 13.84 12.35 14.47
CA ALA A 36 14.00 13.45 13.52
C ALA A 36 13.67 13.03 12.09
N VAL A 37 14.09 11.82 11.70
CA VAL A 37 13.90 11.27 10.34
C VAL A 37 13.65 9.78 10.44
N VAL A 38 12.93 9.22 9.47
CA VAL A 38 12.80 7.77 9.25
C VAL A 38 13.50 7.41 7.95
N LEU A 39 14.25 6.31 7.96
CA LEU A 39 14.78 5.65 6.77
C LEU A 39 13.97 4.38 6.51
N ILE A 40 13.44 4.28 5.30
CA ILE A 40 12.65 3.16 4.77
C ILE A 40 13.04 2.96 3.30
N ASP A 41 12.74 1.78 2.75
CA ASP A 41 12.87 1.55 1.33
C ASP A 41 11.81 2.32 0.52
N PHE A 42 12.03 2.36 -0.80
CA PHE A 42 11.18 3.11 -1.73
C PHE A 42 9.75 2.55 -1.84
N GLU A 43 9.59 1.22 -1.91
CA GLU A 43 8.29 0.56 -2.06
C GLU A 43 7.43 0.78 -0.80
N GLN A 44 8.06 0.76 0.37
CA GLN A 44 7.40 1.06 1.63
C GLN A 44 6.93 2.53 1.70
N LEU A 45 7.75 3.48 1.23
CA LEU A 45 7.34 4.89 1.11
C LEU A 45 6.15 5.05 0.15
N GLU A 46 6.18 4.41 -1.02
CA GLU A 46 5.07 4.50 -1.99
C GLU A 46 3.79 3.86 -1.45
N THR A 47 3.90 2.76 -0.69
CA THR A 47 2.78 2.13 0.01
C THR A 47 2.14 3.09 1.01
N PHE A 48 2.93 3.78 1.84
CA PHE A 48 2.41 4.77 2.79
C PHE A 48 1.75 5.95 2.09
N LYS A 49 2.33 6.46 0.99
CA LYS A 49 1.69 7.51 0.19
C LYS A 49 0.36 7.06 -0.39
N TRP A 50 0.29 5.82 -0.89
CA TRP A 50 -0.95 5.28 -1.42
C TRP A 50 -2.02 5.15 -0.32
N LEU A 51 -1.65 4.63 0.86
CA LEU A 51 -2.56 4.54 2.00
C LEU A 51 -3.05 5.91 2.46
N ALA A 52 -2.17 6.91 2.51
CA ALA A 52 -2.55 8.27 2.87
C ALA A 52 -3.57 8.86 1.88
N ARG A 53 -3.40 8.61 0.57
CA ARG A 53 -4.38 9.02 -0.46
C ARG A 53 -5.71 8.30 -0.27
N LEU A 54 -5.69 6.99 -0.07
CA LEU A 54 -6.88 6.20 0.16
C LEU A 54 -7.66 6.69 1.39
N TRP A 55 -6.98 6.94 2.50
CA TRP A 55 -7.63 7.44 3.73
C TRP A 55 -8.16 8.87 3.62
N SER A 56 -7.58 9.66 2.72
CA SER A 56 -8.05 11.03 2.44
C SER A 56 -9.33 11.05 1.61
N ASP A 57 -9.75 9.90 1.07
CA ASP A 57 -10.97 9.75 0.27
C ASP A 57 -11.99 8.83 0.99
N PRO A 58 -12.92 9.40 1.78
CA PRO A 58 -13.95 8.64 2.47
C PRO A 58 -14.85 7.83 1.53
N GLU A 59 -15.09 8.33 0.32
CA GLU A 59 -15.93 7.64 -0.68
C GLU A 59 -15.21 6.40 -1.22
N ALA A 60 -13.93 6.52 -1.57
CA ALA A 60 -13.12 5.38 -1.97
C ALA A 60 -13.07 4.31 -0.86
N MET A 61 -12.90 4.72 0.40
CA MET A 61 -12.93 3.81 1.55
C MET A 61 -14.29 3.13 1.75
N GLN A 62 -15.39 3.84 1.49
CA GLN A 62 -16.73 3.25 1.54
C GLN A 62 -16.93 2.22 0.42
N ARG A 63 -16.58 2.58 -0.83
CA ARG A 63 -16.68 1.68 -1.99
C ARG A 63 -15.82 0.43 -1.84
N MET A 64 -14.61 0.57 -1.29
CA MET A 64 -13.74 -0.57 -1.00
C MET A 64 -14.38 -1.53 0.03
N ARG A 65 -14.94 -1.00 1.12
CA ARG A 65 -15.67 -1.82 2.11
C ARG A 65 -16.86 -2.55 1.49
N GLN A 66 -17.68 -1.84 0.72
CA GLN A 66 -18.80 -2.44 -0.01
C GLN A 66 -18.33 -3.57 -0.92
N GLY A 67 -17.26 -3.36 -1.69
CA GLY A 67 -16.67 -4.40 -2.54
C GLY A 67 -16.18 -5.62 -1.75
N MET A 68 -15.57 -5.43 -0.57
CA MET A 68 -15.17 -6.53 0.30
C MET A 68 -16.36 -7.33 0.83
N ASP A 69 -17.45 -6.63 1.20
CA ASP A 69 -18.68 -7.27 1.66
C ASP A 69 -19.40 -8.00 0.52
N ASP A 70 -19.38 -7.45 -0.70
CA ASP A 70 -19.88 -8.11 -1.91
C ASP A 70 -19.13 -9.41 -2.18
N VAL A 71 -17.79 -9.40 -2.08
CA VAL A 71 -16.97 -10.62 -2.23
C VAL A 71 -17.36 -11.66 -1.19
N LYS A 72 -17.45 -11.28 0.09
CA LYS A 72 -17.84 -12.20 1.18
C LYS A 72 -19.25 -12.77 0.99
N ALA A 73 -20.16 -11.96 0.49
CA ALA A 73 -21.54 -12.35 0.23
C ALA A 73 -21.73 -13.10 -1.10
N GLY A 74 -20.66 -13.40 -1.84
CA GLY A 74 -20.74 -14.08 -3.13
C GLY A 74 -21.28 -13.22 -4.28
N ARG A 75 -21.35 -11.90 -4.10
CA ARG A 75 -21.75 -10.91 -5.12
C ARG A 75 -20.57 -10.46 -6.00
N ALA A 76 -19.51 -11.26 -6.08
CA ALA A 76 -18.37 -11.02 -6.96
C ALA A 76 -18.49 -11.77 -8.30
N ILE A 77 -17.86 -11.23 -9.33
CA ILE A 77 -17.80 -11.85 -10.66
C ILE A 77 -16.41 -12.42 -10.88
N LYS A 78 -16.35 -13.72 -11.20
CA LYS A 78 -15.10 -14.35 -11.60
C LYS A 78 -14.87 -14.10 -13.09
N ILE A 79 -13.83 -13.34 -13.41
CA ILE A 79 -13.41 -13.10 -14.79
C ILE A 79 -12.46 -14.22 -15.20
N LYS A 80 -12.66 -14.78 -16.39
CA LYS A 80 -11.75 -15.76 -16.98
C LYS A 80 -10.69 -15.02 -17.80
N GLY A 81 -9.42 -15.34 -17.58
CA GLY A 81 -8.31 -14.72 -18.32
C GLY A 81 -7.84 -13.39 -17.71
N PRO A 82 -7.00 -12.63 -18.44
CA PRO A 82 -6.43 -11.38 -17.94
C PRO A 82 -7.49 -10.30 -17.73
N LEU A 83 -7.25 -9.41 -16.77
CA LEU A 83 -8.12 -8.29 -16.43
C LEU A 83 -8.04 -7.20 -17.50
N THR A 84 -8.72 -7.40 -18.63
CA THR A 84 -8.82 -6.44 -19.73
C THR A 84 -10.20 -5.79 -19.76
N VAL A 85 -10.29 -4.59 -20.36
CA VAL A 85 -11.57 -3.87 -20.55
C VAL A 85 -12.57 -4.74 -21.32
N GLU A 86 -12.12 -5.46 -22.34
CA GLU A 86 -12.96 -6.37 -23.12
C GLU A 86 -13.58 -7.48 -22.26
N ASN A 87 -12.76 -8.15 -21.44
CA ASN A 87 -13.21 -9.22 -20.56
C ASN A 87 -14.15 -8.70 -19.45
N LEU A 88 -13.90 -7.49 -18.95
CA LEU A 88 -14.78 -6.81 -17.99
C LEU A 88 -16.16 -6.53 -18.59
N LEU A 89 -16.21 -5.94 -19.79
CA LEU A 89 -17.46 -5.65 -20.50
C LEU A 89 -18.23 -6.91 -20.87
N LYS A 90 -17.54 -7.99 -21.24
CA LYS A 90 -18.16 -9.28 -21.49
C LYS A 90 -18.84 -9.83 -20.24
N ALA A 91 -18.12 -9.86 -19.12
CA ALA A 91 -18.66 -10.34 -17.85
C ALA A 91 -19.83 -9.49 -17.32
N ALA A 92 -19.78 -8.17 -17.53
CA ALA A 92 -20.88 -7.27 -17.15
C ALA A 92 -22.15 -7.49 -17.98
N ARG A 93 -22.01 -7.75 -19.29
CA ARG A 93 -23.14 -8.05 -20.19
C ARG A 93 -23.80 -9.39 -19.86
N GLU A 94 -23.01 -10.42 -19.59
CA GLU A 94 -23.51 -11.77 -19.23
C GLU A 94 -24.38 -11.76 -17.95
N ARG A 95 -24.22 -10.74 -17.09
CA ARG A 95 -24.95 -10.59 -15.81
C ARG A 95 -25.99 -9.46 -15.83
N GLU A 96 -26.26 -8.87 -17.00
CA GLU A 96 -27.14 -7.69 -17.18
C GLU A 96 -26.75 -6.46 -16.34
N LEU A 97 -25.49 -6.36 -15.89
CA LEU A 97 -24.98 -5.24 -15.08
C LEU A 97 -24.64 -4.02 -15.93
N ALA A 98 -24.42 -4.22 -17.23
CA ALA A 98 -24.26 -3.16 -18.21
C ALA A 98 -25.61 -2.84 -18.86
N ARG A 99 -26.54 -2.24 -18.12
CA ARG A 99 -27.68 -1.51 -18.71
C ARG A 99 -27.43 -0.02 -18.53
N GLY A 100 -26.89 0.58 -19.59
CA GLY A 100 -26.62 2.01 -19.78
C GLY A 100 -26.38 2.24 -21.25
#